data_AF-A0A811QF84-F1
#
_entry.id   AF-A0A811QF84-F1
#
_cell.length_a   1.000
_cell.length_b   1.000
_cell.length_c   1.000
_cell.angle_alpha   90.00
_cell.angle_beta   90.00
_cell.angle_gamma   90.00
#
_symmetry.space_group_name_H-M   'P 1'
#
loop_
_entity.id
_entity.type
_entity.pdbx_description
1 polymer ?
#
loop_
_entity_poly.entity_id
_entity_poly.type
_entity_poly.pdbx_seq_one_letter_code
_entity_poly.pdbx_strand_id
1 'polypeptide(L)'
;MPLPNPMVGFSLPDQWPRPVNRDLPSQAMGPPYFYYENVALAPKGVWTIISRFLYDIQLEFVDSKYFCAAARKRGYIHNLPLENRSPLLPKPPRTISTAFPRTKRWWPSWDPRQQFNCL
;
A
#
# COMPACT_ATOMS: atom_id res chain seq x y z
N MET A 1 -2.31 6.42 15.80
CA MET A 1 -1.34 6.96 14.83
C MET A 1 -2.14 7.62 13.71
N PRO A 2 -1.81 8.86 13.29
CA PRO A 2 -2.42 9.44 12.10
C PRO A 2 -1.97 8.66 10.86
N LEU A 3 -2.89 8.45 9.91
CA LEU A 3 -2.55 7.84 8.62
C LEU A 3 -1.93 8.90 7.70
N PRO A 4 -0.87 8.57 6.93
CA PRO A 4 -0.30 9.51 5.97
C PRO A 4 -1.32 9.82 4.87
N ASN A 5 -1.30 11.07 4.39
CA ASN A 5 -2.09 11.50 3.24
C ASN A 5 -1.19 12.31 2.31
N PRO A 6 -0.79 11.77 1.14
CA PRO A 6 -1.26 10.54 0.51
C PRO A 6 -0.66 9.24 1.12
N MET A 7 -1.40 8.12 1.06
CA MET A 7 -0.95 6.79 1.51
C MET A 7 -0.15 6.07 0.42
N VAL A 8 1.12 6.42 0.26
CA VAL A 8 1.98 5.95 -0.85
C VAL A 8 3.00 4.88 -0.44
N GLY A 9 3.04 4.48 0.83
CA GLY A 9 4.08 3.59 1.36
C GLY A 9 5.48 4.19 1.27
N PHE A 10 6.50 3.33 1.18
CA PHE A 10 7.90 3.73 1.03
C PHE A 10 8.29 3.95 -0.43
N SER A 11 7.61 3.28 -1.37
CA SER A 11 7.92 3.35 -2.80
C SER A 11 6.68 3.02 -3.64
N LEU A 12 6.36 3.87 -4.62
CA LEU A 12 5.38 3.54 -5.66
C LEU A 12 6.08 3.20 -6.98
N PRO A 13 5.49 2.34 -7.83
CA PRO A 13 6.20 1.83 -9.01
C PRO A 13 6.46 2.85 -10.12
N ASP A 14 5.73 3.97 -10.13
CA ASP A 14 5.86 5.04 -11.14
C ASP A 14 6.38 6.36 -10.53
N GLN A 15 6.95 6.29 -9.33
CA GLN A 15 7.57 7.45 -8.70
C GLN A 15 9.06 7.22 -8.54
N TRP A 16 9.83 8.30 -8.60
CA TRP A 16 11.24 8.26 -8.26
C TRP A 16 11.41 7.72 -6.83
N PRO A 17 12.39 6.83 -6.60
CA PRO A 17 12.68 6.33 -5.26
C PRO A 17 12.89 7.53 -4.34
N ARG A 18 12.05 7.67 -3.33
CA ARG A 18 12.31 8.63 -2.26
C ARG A 18 13.23 7.95 -1.28
N PRO A 19 14.33 8.59 -0.84
CA PRO A 19 15.11 8.08 0.27
C PRO A 19 14.17 7.98 1.48
N VAL A 20 13.86 6.76 1.89
CA VAL A 20 13.15 6.50 3.13
C VAL A 20 14.22 6.14 4.15
N ASN A 21 14.44 7.03 5.12
CA ASN A 21 15.25 6.68 6.26
C ASN A 21 14.43 5.75 7.15
N ARG A 22 14.72 4.45 7.07
CA ARG A 22 14.08 3.41 7.88
C ARG A 22 15.15 2.56 8.54
N ASP A 23 15.41 2.86 9.80
CA ASP A 23 16.31 2.08 10.63
C ASP A 23 15.60 0.82 11.12
N LEU A 24 16.22 -0.35 10.86
CA LEU A 24 15.77 -1.62 11.42
C LEU A 24 16.63 -1.94 12.65
N PRO A 25 16.02 -2.39 13.77
CA PRO A 25 16.79 -2.87 14.91
C PRO A 25 17.53 -4.16 14.54
N SER A 26 18.64 -4.43 15.22
CA SER A 26 19.51 -5.58 14.92
C SER A 26 18.79 -6.92 14.97
N GLN A 27 17.79 -7.06 15.84
CA GLN A 27 16.98 -8.28 15.96
C GLN A 27 16.04 -8.52 14.77
N ALA A 28 15.69 -7.47 14.03
CA ALA A 28 14.81 -7.57 12.86
C ALA A 28 15.58 -7.61 11.54
N MET A 29 16.90 -7.39 11.55
CA MET A 29 17.71 -7.40 10.34
C MET A 29 18.01 -8.83 9.86
N GLY A 30 17.97 -9.00 8.54
CA GLY A 30 18.34 -10.27 7.91
C GLY A 30 17.26 -11.36 8.03
N PRO A 31 17.64 -12.62 7.76
CA PRO A 31 16.70 -13.74 7.76
C PRO A 31 16.29 -14.18 9.18
N PRO A 32 15.07 -14.71 9.35
CA PRO A 32 14.05 -14.86 8.32
C PRO A 32 13.41 -13.51 7.96
N TYR A 33 13.17 -13.31 6.67
CA TYR A 33 12.35 -12.19 6.23
C TYR A 33 10.89 -12.44 6.61
N PHE A 34 10.20 -11.40 7.05
CA PHE A 34 8.79 -11.45 7.42
C PHE A 34 8.00 -10.32 6.76
N TYR A 35 6.70 -10.54 6.58
CA TYR A 35 5.78 -9.57 6.01
C TYR A 35 4.40 -9.75 6.64
N TYR A 36 3.94 -8.73 7.37
CA TYR A 36 2.66 -8.71 8.05
C TYR A 36 1.77 -7.61 7.46
N GLU A 37 0.50 -7.93 7.20
CA GLU A 37 -0.51 -7.00 6.72
C GLU A 37 -1.63 -6.86 7.75
N ASN A 38 -2.19 -5.66 7.86
CA ASN A 38 -3.47 -5.43 8.51
C ASN A 38 -4.18 -4.21 7.90
N VAL A 39 -5.47 -4.04 8.20
CA VAL A 39 -6.26 -2.88 7.78
C VAL A 39 -5.66 -1.58 8.29
N ALA A 40 -5.51 -0.57 7.41
CA ALA A 40 -4.89 0.70 7.81
C ALA A 40 -5.70 1.42 8.90
N LEU A 41 -7.02 1.45 8.74
CA LEU A 41 -7.99 2.03 9.68
C LEU A 41 -8.32 1.05 10.82
N ALA A 42 -7.29 0.56 11.51
CA ALA A 42 -7.46 -0.28 12.69
C ALA A 42 -7.92 0.55 13.91
N PRO A 43 -8.60 -0.07 14.89
CA PRO A 43 -8.94 0.58 16.16
C PRO A 43 -7.72 1.22 16.84
N LYS A 44 -7.99 2.27 17.63
CA LYS A 44 -6.94 3.01 18.34
C LYS A 44 -6.06 2.06 19.17
N GLY A 45 -4.75 2.17 19.02
CA GLY A 45 -3.76 1.38 19.76
C GLY A 45 -3.39 0.05 19.11
N VAL A 46 -4.19 -0.48 18.16
CA VAL A 46 -3.89 -1.78 17.51
C VAL A 46 -2.55 -1.74 16.79
N TRP A 47 -2.28 -0.70 16.00
CA TRP A 47 -0.97 -0.56 15.34
C TRP A 47 0.19 -0.35 16.30
N THR A 48 -0.05 0.30 17.45
CA THR A 48 0.97 0.46 18.50
C THR A 48 1.33 -0.89 19.11
N ILE A 49 0.33 -1.75 19.35
CA ILE A 49 0.55 -3.12 19.84
C ILE A 49 1.32 -3.91 18.77
N ILE A 50 0.81 -3.98 17.54
CA ILE A 50 1.43 -4.76 16.47
C ILE A 50 2.88 -4.34 16.23
N SER A 51 3.16 -3.03 16.13
CA SER A 51 4.52 -2.53 15.94
C SER A 51 5.43 -2.91 17.11
N ARG A 52 4.97 -2.77 18.36
CA ARG A 52 5.73 -3.19 19.55
C ARG A 52 6.10 -4.67 19.55
N PHE A 53 5.21 -5.55 19.09
CA PHE A 53 5.49 -6.98 18.97
C PHE A 53 6.39 -7.32 17.77
N LEU A 54 6.43 -6.45 16.76
CA LEU A 54 7.23 -6.59 15.55
C LEU A 54 8.40 -5.62 15.55
N TYR A 55 9.13 -5.59 16.68
CA TYR A 55 10.40 -4.89 16.86
C TYR A 55 10.35 -3.37 16.65
N ASP A 56 9.21 -2.75 16.93
CA ASP A 56 9.00 -1.30 16.76
C ASP A 56 9.31 -0.82 15.32
N ILE A 57 9.20 -1.72 14.33
CA ILE A 57 9.45 -1.39 12.93
C ILE A 57 8.40 -0.39 12.45
N GLN A 58 8.87 0.62 11.72
CA GLN A 58 8.02 1.62 11.07
C GLN A 58 7.06 0.97 10.08
N LEU A 59 5.79 1.38 10.16
CA LEU A 59 4.74 0.88 9.29
C LEU A 59 4.81 1.49 7.88
N GLU A 60 4.60 0.65 6.87
CA GLU A 60 4.36 1.07 5.49
C GLU A 60 2.85 1.16 5.24
N PHE A 61 2.27 2.36 5.31
CA PHE A 61 0.86 2.57 4.94
C PHE A 61 0.70 2.89 3.46
N VAL A 62 -0.01 2.05 2.73
CA VAL A 62 -0.24 2.23 1.30
C VAL A 62 -1.68 1.91 0.89
N ASP A 63 -2.18 2.65 -0.10
CA ASP A 63 -3.48 2.42 -0.72
C ASP A 63 -3.30 1.70 -2.07
N SER A 64 -3.93 0.54 -2.24
CA SER A 64 -3.82 -0.24 -3.49
C SER A 64 -4.36 0.49 -4.73
N LYS A 65 -5.05 1.63 -4.58
CA LYS A 65 -5.47 2.48 -5.70
C LYS A 65 -4.30 2.94 -6.59
N TYR A 66 -3.08 2.95 -6.08
CA TYR A 66 -1.87 3.28 -6.85
C TYR A 66 -1.37 2.11 -7.71
N PHE A 67 -1.91 0.90 -7.51
CA PHE A 67 -1.49 -0.34 -8.17
C PHE A 67 -2.60 -0.93 -9.04
N CYS A 68 -3.87 -0.72 -8.70
CA CYS A 68 -5.01 -1.28 -9.43
C CYS A 68 -6.24 -0.35 -9.42
N ALA A 69 -7.34 -0.81 -10.03
CA ALA A 69 -8.58 -0.06 -10.18
C ALA A 69 -9.45 0.00 -8.90
N ALA A 70 -9.04 -0.60 -7.79
CA ALA A 70 -9.78 -0.63 -6.53
C ALA A 70 -8.94 -0.08 -5.37
N ALA A 71 -9.52 0.80 -4.57
CA ALA A 71 -8.86 1.33 -3.38
C ALA A 71 -8.84 0.28 -2.26
N ARG A 72 -7.70 0.13 -1.58
CA ARG A 72 -7.56 -0.78 -0.44
C ARG A 72 -6.45 -0.28 0.47
N LYS A 73 -6.85 0.43 1.52
CA LYS A 73 -5.94 1.03 2.50
C LYS A 73 -5.44 -0.03 3.47
N ARG A 74 -4.12 -0.31 3.47
CA ARG A 74 -3.48 -1.28 4.35
C ARG A 74 -2.21 -0.71 4.97
N GLY A 75 -1.86 -1.25 6.13
CA GLY A 75 -0.54 -1.07 6.73
C GLY A 75 0.23 -2.38 6.61
N TYR A 76 1.53 -2.26 6.39
CA TYR A 76 2.44 -3.37 6.29
C TYR A 76 3.61 -3.19 7.26
N ILE A 77 4.02 -4.26 7.93
CA ILE A 77 5.23 -4.29 8.74
C ILE A 77 6.09 -5.45 8.24
N HIS A 78 7.35 -5.15 7.90
CA HIS A 78 8.27 -6.12 7.35
C HIS A 78 9.72 -5.68 7.53
N ASN A 79 10.65 -6.63 7.46
CA ASN A 79 12.09 -6.37 7.42
C ASN A 79 12.69 -6.49 6.01
N LEU A 80 11.86 -6.57 4.98
CA LEU A 80 12.33 -6.60 3.58
C LEU A 80 13.12 -5.34 3.20
N PRO A 81 14.14 -5.45 2.32
CA PRO A 81 14.82 -4.31 1.74
C PRO A 81 13.86 -3.44 0.90
N LEU A 82 14.18 -2.14 0.81
CA LEU A 82 13.38 -1.16 0.09
C LEU A 82 13.97 -0.84 -1.29
N GLU A 83 15.25 -1.11 -1.45
CA GLU A 83 16.04 -0.89 -2.65
C GLU A 83 15.63 -1.89 -3.75
N ASN A 84 15.75 -1.45 -5.01
CA ASN A 84 15.53 -2.29 -6.19
C ASN A 84 14.14 -2.94 -6.28
N ARG A 85 13.13 -2.38 -5.60
CA ARG A 85 11.73 -2.74 -5.81
C ARG A 85 11.32 -2.39 -7.25
N SER A 86 10.61 -3.30 -7.91
CA SER A 86 10.10 -3.13 -9.27
C SER A 86 8.60 -3.46 -9.35
N PRO A 87 7.85 -2.83 -10.28
CA PRO A 87 6.46 -3.19 -10.51
C PRO A 87 6.32 -4.63 -11.02
N LEU A 88 5.20 -5.25 -10.67
CA LEU A 88 4.72 -6.43 -11.39
C LEU A 88 4.33 -6.04 -12.82
N LEU A 89 4.70 -6.89 -13.78
CA LEU A 89 4.35 -6.77 -15.19
C LEU A 89 3.46 -7.96 -15.63
N PRO A 90 2.45 -7.75 -16.50
CA PRO A 90 1.99 -6.45 -17.01
C PRO A 90 1.35 -5.60 -15.92
N LYS A 91 1.44 -4.27 -16.05
CA LYS A 91 0.86 -3.35 -15.05
C LYS A 91 -0.67 -3.52 -14.99
N PRO A 92 -1.26 -3.75 -13.80
CA PRO A 92 -2.71 -3.87 -13.68
C PRO A 92 -3.44 -2.57 -14.09
N PRO A 93 -4.69 -2.67 -14.59
CA PRO A 93 -5.49 -1.49 -14.89
C PRO A 93 -5.77 -0.69 -13.62
N ARG A 94 -5.64 0.65 -13.72
CA ARG A 94 -5.82 1.56 -12.57
C ARG A 94 -7.17 2.26 -12.54
N THR A 95 -7.98 2.10 -13.57
CA THR A 95 -9.32 2.71 -13.64
C THR A 95 -10.38 1.66 -13.95
N ILE A 96 -11.62 1.93 -13.58
CA ILE A 96 -12.78 1.10 -13.92
C ILE A 96 -12.88 0.93 -15.44
N SER A 97 -12.70 2.00 -16.20
CA SER A 97 -12.80 1.98 -17.67
C SER A 97 -11.71 1.15 -18.35
N THR A 98 -10.50 1.09 -17.77
CA THR A 98 -9.41 0.23 -18.28
C THR A 98 -9.57 -1.21 -17.86
N ALA A 99 -10.09 -1.47 -16.65
CA ALA A 99 -10.37 -2.82 -16.16
C ALA A 99 -11.61 -3.45 -16.83
N PHE A 100 -12.62 -2.64 -17.14
CA PHE A 100 -13.88 -3.07 -17.74
C PHE A 100 -14.24 -2.21 -18.97
N PRO A 101 -13.55 -2.36 -20.11
CA PRO A 101 -13.77 -1.51 -21.29
C PRO A 101 -15.23 -1.51 -21.79
N ARG A 102 -15.93 -2.63 -21.62
CA ARG A 102 -17.33 -2.80 -22.05
C ARG A 102 -18.34 -1.99 -21.22
N THR A 103 -18.00 -1.57 -20.00
CA THR A 103 -18.91 -0.76 -19.17
C THR A 103 -18.92 0.71 -19.59
N LYS A 104 -17.89 1.18 -20.30
CA LYS A 104 -17.75 2.59 -20.73
C LYS A 104 -18.97 3.09 -21.50
N ARG A 105 -19.56 2.27 -22.37
CA ARG A 105 -20.74 2.65 -23.18
C ARG A 105 -22.02 2.83 -22.36
N TRP A 106 -22.05 2.24 -21.17
CA TRP A 106 -23.20 2.26 -20.25
C TRP A 106 -22.93 3.12 -19.02
N TRP A 107 -21.76 3.77 -18.96
CA TRP A 107 -21.36 4.56 -17.82
C TRP A 107 -22.14 5.88 -17.85
N PRO A 108 -22.97 6.19 -16.85
CA PRO A 108 -23.76 7.41 -16.86
C PRO A 108 -22.86 8.64 -16.72
N SER A 109 -23.20 9.73 -17.41
CA SER A 109 -22.42 10.97 -17.40
C SER A 109 -22.35 11.65 -16.03
N TRP A 110 -23.33 11.37 -15.15
CA TRP A 110 -23.37 11.89 -13.78
C TRP A 110 -22.50 11.10 -12.79
N ASP A 111 -21.94 9.95 -13.18
CA ASP A 111 -21.11 9.13 -12.29
C ASP A 111 -19.61 9.39 -12.52
N PRO A 112 -18.94 10.12 -11.61
CA PRO A 112 -17.54 10.50 -11.78
C PRO A 112 -16.56 9.40 -11.39
N ARG A 113 -17.01 8.24 -10.88
CA ARG A 113 -16.12 7.24 -10.29
C ARG A 113 -15.16 6.68 -11.34
N GLN A 114 -13.86 6.79 -11.05
CA GLN A 114 -12.79 6.21 -11.88
C GLN A 114 -12.17 4.96 -11.25
N GLN A 115 -12.41 4.71 -9.96
CA GLN A 115 -11.90 3.57 -9.21
C GLN A 115 -13.00 2.99 -8.32
N PHE A 116 -12.91 1.71 -8.01
CA PHE A 116 -13.75 1.04 -7.03
C PHE A 116 -13.30 1.37 -5.60
N ASN A 117 -14.22 1.20 -4.65
CA ASN A 117 -13.91 1.20 -3.22
C ASN A 117 -13.20 -0.12 -2.83
N CYS A 118 -13.01 -0.34 -1.52
CA CYS A 118 -12.50 -1.61 -1.02
C CYS A 118 -13.44 -2.75 -1.44
N LEU A 119 -12.84 -3.77 -2.05
CA LEU A 119 -13.46 -5.06 -2.31
C LEU A 119 -13.62 -5.86 -1.01
#